data_AF-A0A947P9B4-F1
#
_entry.id   AF-A0A947P9B4-F1
#
_cell.length_a   1.000
_cell.length_b   1.000
_cell.length_c   1.000
_cell.angle_alpha   90.00
_cell.angle_beta   90.00
_cell.angle_gamma   90.00
#
_symmetry.space_group_name_H-M   'P 1'
#
loop_
_entity.id
_entity.type
_entity.pdbx_description
1 polymer ?
#
loop_
_entity_poly.entity_id
_entity_poly.type
_entity_poly.pdbx_seq_one_letter_code
_entity_poly.pdbx_strand_id
1 'polypeptide(L)'
;MLYIKDHYYHVYNRGVAGNNIFYEREDYLHLLKLVKKYQKRYAIKIVAYSLIPNHYHFLIRQDSDVPVSRFLQTLFNSYVQGINAKMGRKGTLFEGSAKSRFINKEDYLIYVCIYIHLNPIKHGIVNNLLDWEFSNYFEFIGVRNGSIFDREFMINNFGDSKTYNKWVEDSLANKDYYNNIKKYIHNLRIP
;
A
#
# COMPACT_ATOMS: atom_id res chain seq x y z
N MET A 1 9.87 16.41 6.85
CA MET A 1 10.29 15.43 5.84
C MET A 1 10.08 16.06 4.47
N LEU A 2 11.17 16.23 3.71
CA LEU A 2 11.12 16.79 2.37
C LEU A 2 10.68 15.67 1.42
N TYR A 3 9.53 15.85 0.77
CA TYR A 3 9.06 14.92 -0.27
C TYR A 3 9.45 15.50 -1.63
N ILE A 4 9.96 14.65 -2.50
CA ILE A 4 10.54 15.01 -3.79
C ILE A 4 9.57 14.58 -4.87
N LYS A 5 9.27 15.49 -5.79
CA LYS A 5 8.44 15.22 -6.97
C LYS A 5 9.06 14.10 -7.81
N ASP A 6 8.21 13.31 -8.47
CA ASP A 6 8.54 12.16 -9.33
C ASP A 6 9.21 10.99 -8.60
N HIS A 7 9.18 10.99 -7.27
CA HIS A 7 9.77 9.91 -6.48
C HIS A 7 8.74 9.05 -5.75
N TYR A 8 9.20 7.86 -5.37
CA TYR A 8 8.39 6.82 -4.76
C TYR A 8 8.61 6.71 -3.26
N TYR A 9 7.53 6.42 -2.55
CA TYR A 9 7.51 6.27 -1.11
C TYR A 9 6.72 5.02 -0.72
N HIS A 10 7.33 4.14 0.06
CA HIS A 10 6.59 3.10 0.78
C HIS A 10 6.00 3.72 2.04
N VAL A 11 4.68 3.80 2.10
CA VAL A 11 3.92 4.37 3.22
C VAL A 11 3.12 3.28 3.91
N TYR A 12 3.17 3.26 5.24
CA TYR A 12 2.42 2.30 6.03
C TYR A 12 2.09 2.83 7.42
N ASN A 13 1.04 2.29 8.03
CA ASN A 13 0.70 2.49 9.43
C ASN A 13 -0.12 1.31 9.95
N ARG A 14 -0.22 1.21 11.27
CA ARG A 14 -0.93 0.15 11.96
C ARG A 14 -1.90 0.70 13.00
N GLY A 15 -2.88 -0.11 13.37
CA GLY A 15 -3.82 0.22 14.44
C GLY A 15 -3.14 0.36 15.79
N VAL A 16 -3.69 1.24 16.62
CA VAL A 16 -3.22 1.42 18.00
C VAL A 16 -3.25 0.09 18.76
N ALA A 17 -2.17 -0.24 19.47
CA ALA A 17 -2.01 -1.51 20.17
C ALA A 17 -2.22 -2.77 19.28
N GLY A 18 -2.01 -2.66 17.97
CA GLY A 18 -2.21 -3.77 17.03
C GLY A 18 -3.67 -4.07 16.70
N ASN A 19 -4.61 -3.24 17.15
CA ASN A 19 -6.04 -3.39 16.89
C ASN A 19 -6.38 -3.27 15.41
N ASN A 20 -7.54 -3.79 15.05
CA ASN A 20 -8.09 -3.63 13.71
C ASN A 20 -8.37 -2.15 13.39
N ILE A 21 -8.05 -1.77 12.17
CA ILE A 21 -8.40 -0.50 11.54
C ILE A 21 -9.51 -0.68 10.50
N PHE A 22 -9.75 -1.92 10.04
CA PHE A 22 -10.89 -2.34 9.23
C PHE A 22 -11.62 -3.45 9.97
N TYR A 23 -12.92 -3.31 10.16
CA TYR A 23 -13.75 -4.23 10.94
C TYR A 23 -14.66 -5.06 10.04
N GLU A 24 -15.08 -4.48 8.92
CA GLU A 24 -15.88 -5.16 7.89
C GLU A 24 -15.47 -4.70 6.48
N ARG A 25 -15.99 -5.38 5.46
CA ARG A 25 -15.71 -5.13 4.04
C ARG A 25 -15.91 -3.66 3.67
N GLU A 26 -16.95 -3.03 4.19
CA GLU A 26 -17.37 -1.66 3.88
C GLU A 26 -16.30 -0.65 4.31
N ASP A 27 -15.51 -0.95 5.34
CA ASP A 27 -14.42 -0.08 5.80
C ASP A 27 -13.30 -0.01 4.76
N TYR A 28 -12.94 -1.15 4.17
CA TYR A 28 -11.96 -1.21 3.09
C TYR A 28 -12.45 -0.44 1.86
N LEU A 29 -13.70 -0.66 1.46
CA LEU A 29 -14.31 0.05 0.33
C LEU A 29 -14.40 1.55 0.58
N HIS A 30 -14.71 1.97 1.81
CA HIS A 30 -14.71 3.36 2.22
C HIS A 30 -13.32 3.99 2.06
N LEU A 31 -12.26 3.33 2.55
CA LEU A 31 -10.90 3.81 2.37
C LEU A 31 -10.52 3.91 0.88
N LEU A 32 -10.79 2.89 0.07
CA LEU A 32 -10.50 2.90 -1.36
C LEU A 32 -11.24 4.02 -2.11
N LYS A 33 -12.49 4.32 -1.72
CA LYS A 33 -13.24 5.48 -2.24
C LYS A 33 -12.55 6.80 -1.91
N LEU A 34 -12.06 6.95 -0.67
CA LEU A 34 -11.30 8.13 -0.25
C LEU A 34 -9.95 8.24 -0.97
N VAL A 35 -9.24 7.13 -1.16
CA VAL A 35 -8.00 7.06 -1.96
C VAL A 35 -8.29 7.57 -3.38
N LYS A 36 -9.30 7.03 -4.06
CA LYS A 36 -9.67 7.45 -5.42
C LYS A 36 -10.03 8.94 -5.50
N LYS A 37 -10.69 9.48 -4.48
CA LYS A 37 -11.05 10.91 -4.37
C LYS A 37 -9.80 11.78 -4.21
N TYR A 38 -8.94 11.45 -3.25
CA TYR A 38 -7.83 12.33 -2.87
C TYR A 38 -6.58 12.13 -3.73
N GLN A 39 -6.36 10.97 -4.34
CA GLN A 39 -5.19 10.75 -5.20
C GLN A 39 -5.16 11.76 -6.36
N LYS A 40 -6.33 12.05 -6.96
CA LYS A 40 -6.47 13.06 -8.02
C LYS A 40 -6.20 14.47 -7.50
N ARG A 41 -6.74 14.81 -6.33
CA ARG A 41 -6.61 16.14 -5.72
C ARG A 41 -5.16 16.52 -5.42
N TYR A 42 -4.34 15.55 -5.03
CA TYR A 42 -2.95 15.78 -4.62
C TYR A 42 -1.92 15.38 -5.69
N ALA A 43 -2.37 15.01 -6.90
CA ALA A 43 -1.54 14.42 -7.96
C ALA A 43 -0.64 13.30 -7.42
N ILE A 44 -1.29 12.33 -6.79
CA ILE A 44 -0.67 11.15 -6.21
C ILE A 44 -1.04 9.95 -7.08
N LYS A 45 -0.05 9.12 -7.41
CA LYS A 45 -0.29 7.82 -8.03
C LYS A 45 -0.09 6.71 -7.01
N ILE A 46 -1.09 5.85 -6.88
CA ILE A 46 -0.99 4.63 -6.09
C ILE A 46 -0.49 3.52 -7.00
N VAL A 47 0.74 3.09 -6.76
CA VAL A 47 1.40 2.04 -7.53
C VAL A 47 0.95 0.67 -7.05
N ALA A 48 1.21 0.37 -5.77
CA ALA A 48 0.84 -0.90 -5.14
C ALA A 48 0.16 -0.64 -3.79
N TYR A 49 -0.79 -1.48 -3.41
CA TYR A 49 -1.35 -1.46 -2.06
C TYR A 49 -1.76 -2.83 -1.57
N SER A 50 -1.75 -2.98 -0.23
CA SER A 50 -2.39 -4.07 0.49
C SER A 50 -2.96 -3.51 1.79
N LEU A 51 -4.24 -3.79 2.03
CA LEU A 51 -4.98 -3.42 3.22
C LEU A 51 -5.32 -4.71 3.95
N ILE A 52 -4.87 -4.86 5.20
CA ILE A 52 -5.24 -5.99 6.04
C ILE A 52 -5.82 -5.48 7.37
N PRO A 53 -6.49 -6.32 8.18
CA PRO A 53 -7.34 -5.85 9.28
C PRO A 53 -6.72 -4.79 10.18
N ASN A 54 -5.44 -4.92 10.55
CA ASN A 54 -4.77 -4.00 11.49
C ASN A 54 -3.71 -3.07 10.87
N HIS A 55 -3.47 -3.12 9.56
CA HIS A 55 -2.51 -2.21 8.91
C HIS A 55 -2.73 -2.05 7.41
N TYR A 56 -2.15 -0.99 6.86
CA TYR A 56 -2.14 -0.73 5.43
C TYR A 56 -0.71 -0.50 4.94
N HIS A 57 -0.46 -0.85 3.67
CA HIS A 57 0.75 -0.51 2.94
C HIS A 57 0.38 0.08 1.58
N PHE A 58 1.06 1.17 1.21
CA PHE A 58 0.99 1.79 -0.11
C PHE A 58 2.40 2.01 -0.65
N LEU A 59 2.61 1.75 -1.94
CA LEU A 59 3.69 2.35 -2.71
C LEU A 59 3.09 3.52 -3.50
N ILE A 60 3.61 4.71 -3.23
CA ILE A 60 3.06 5.97 -3.75
C ILE A 60 4.12 6.68 -4.57
N ARG A 61 3.74 7.21 -5.74
CA ARG A 61 4.52 8.23 -6.45
C ARG A 61 3.88 9.60 -6.24
N GLN A 62 4.70 10.59 -5.91
CA GLN A 62 4.27 11.98 -5.77
C GLN A 62 4.55 12.76 -7.06
N ASP A 63 3.52 13.20 -7.79
CA ASP A 63 3.68 13.95 -9.04
C ASP A 63 3.47 15.47 -8.86
N SER A 64 3.21 15.94 -7.64
CA SER A 64 3.14 17.38 -7.31
C SER A 64 4.20 17.82 -6.31
N ASP A 65 4.34 19.14 -6.17
CA ASP A 65 5.15 19.76 -5.12
C ASP A 65 4.43 19.76 -3.76
N VAL A 66 3.17 19.32 -3.70
CA VAL A 66 2.45 19.16 -2.45
C VAL A 66 2.94 17.88 -1.76
N PRO A 67 3.47 17.97 -0.53
CA PRO A 67 3.96 16.80 0.19
C PRO A 67 2.90 15.71 0.33
N VAL A 68 3.27 14.45 0.07
CA VAL A 68 2.38 13.28 0.26
C VAL A 68 1.84 13.19 1.69
N SER A 69 2.51 13.79 2.68
CA SER A 69 1.99 13.90 4.04
C SER A 69 0.65 14.63 4.11
N ARG A 70 0.38 15.61 3.23
CA ARG A 70 -0.92 16.30 3.14
C ARG A 70 -2.00 15.41 2.56
N PHE A 71 -1.67 14.59 1.57
CA PHE A 71 -2.55 13.55 1.05
C PHE A 71 -2.90 12.55 2.16
N LEU A 72 -1.90 12.00 2.85
CA LEU A 72 -2.07 11.01 3.91
C LEU A 72 -2.88 11.56 5.09
N GLN A 73 -2.57 12.79 5.52
CA GLN A 73 -3.32 13.46 6.59
C GLN A 73 -4.81 13.59 6.21
N THR A 74 -5.09 14.07 5.00
CA THR A 74 -6.48 14.27 4.54
C THR A 74 -7.23 12.95 4.38
N LEU A 75 -6.57 11.95 3.80
CA LEU A 75 -7.11 10.61 3.60
C LEU A 75 -7.48 9.95 4.93
N PHE A 76 -6.52 9.84 5.84
CA PHE A 76 -6.72 9.09 7.08
C PHE A 76 -7.53 9.86 8.12
N ASN A 77 -7.50 11.20 8.14
CA ASN A 77 -8.42 11.95 8.98
C ASN A 77 -9.88 11.72 8.54
N SER A 78 -10.14 11.73 7.23
CA SER A 78 -11.49 11.44 6.71
C SER A 78 -11.93 10.02 7.06
N TYR A 79 -11.02 9.05 6.91
CA TYR A 79 -11.28 7.65 7.23
C TYR A 79 -11.60 7.45 8.72
N VAL A 80 -10.76 7.98 9.62
CA VAL A 80 -10.95 7.86 11.07
C VAL A 80 -12.24 8.54 11.51
N GLN A 81 -12.60 9.70 10.95
CA GLN A 81 -13.88 10.34 11.23
C GLN A 81 -15.05 9.45 10.82
N GLY A 82 -15.00 8.83 9.64
CA GLY A 82 -16.02 7.89 9.16
C GLY A 82 -16.18 6.68 10.08
N ILE A 83 -15.08 6.02 10.44
CA ILE A 83 -15.07 4.86 11.35
C ILE A 83 -15.57 5.25 12.74
N ASN A 84 -15.12 6.39 13.27
CA ASN A 84 -15.54 6.86 14.59
C ASN A 84 -17.05 7.16 14.64
N ALA A 85 -17.58 7.83 13.62
CA ALA A 85 -19.01 8.10 13.51
C ALA A 85 -19.84 6.80 13.41
N LYS A 86 -19.41 5.87 12.54
CA LYS A 86 -20.06 4.58 12.36
C LYS A 86 -20.13 3.75 13.64
N MET A 87 -19.05 3.72 14.42
CA MET A 87 -18.94 2.90 15.63
C MET A 87 -19.37 3.63 16.92
N GLY A 88 -19.80 4.88 16.84
CA GLY A 88 -20.13 5.68 18.03
C GLY A 88 -18.93 5.92 18.97
N ARG A 89 -17.70 5.84 18.46
CA ARG A 89 -16.46 5.96 19.24
C ARG A 89 -15.79 7.32 19.02
N LYS A 90 -14.80 7.63 19.88
CA LYS A 90 -13.91 8.79 19.73
C LYS A 90 -12.45 8.35 19.86
N GLY A 91 -11.53 9.22 19.44
CA GLY A 91 -10.09 9.02 19.60
C GLY A 91 -9.38 8.53 18.35
N THR A 92 -8.12 8.12 18.54
CA THR A 92 -7.23 7.67 17.46
C THR A 92 -7.54 6.23 17.05
N LEU A 93 -7.29 5.92 15.78
CA LEU A 93 -7.34 4.57 15.23
C LEU A 93 -5.94 3.97 15.05
N PHE A 94 -4.95 4.82 14.79
CA PHE A 94 -3.57 4.44 14.46
C PHE A 94 -2.60 4.69 15.61
N GLU A 95 -1.46 3.98 15.62
CA GLU A 95 -0.37 4.10 16.61
C GLU A 95 0.47 5.41 16.48
N GLY A 96 -0.04 6.40 15.74
CA GLY A 96 0.62 7.67 15.46
C GLY A 96 0.56 8.05 13.99
N SER A 97 1.50 8.91 13.57
CA SER A 97 1.65 9.34 12.17
C SER A 97 2.08 8.19 11.27
N ALA A 98 1.63 8.22 10.01
CA ALA A 98 2.06 7.27 9.00
C ALA A 98 3.59 7.29 8.83
N LYS A 99 4.19 6.11 8.73
CA LYS A 99 5.61 5.96 8.39
C LYS A 99 5.77 6.02 6.88
N SER A 100 6.82 6.68 6.42
CA SER A 100 7.19 6.71 5.01
C SER A 100 8.68 6.37 4.84
N ARG A 101 8.99 5.66 3.76
CA ARG A 101 10.34 5.27 3.35
C ARG A 101 10.54 5.70 1.91
N PHE A 102 11.57 6.49 1.66
CA PHE A 102 11.95 6.92 0.33
C PHE A 102 12.58 5.75 -0.43
N ILE A 103 12.12 5.50 -1.67
CA ILE A 103 12.70 4.49 -2.54
C ILE A 103 13.65 5.22 -3.50
N ASN A 104 14.95 5.07 -3.27
CA ASN A 104 15.99 5.82 -3.98
C ASN A 104 16.54 5.09 -5.22
N LYS A 105 16.02 3.91 -5.55
CA LYS A 105 16.49 3.08 -6.66
C LYS A 105 15.29 2.44 -7.36
N GLU A 106 15.17 2.65 -8.66
CA GLU A 106 14.03 2.19 -9.46
C GLU A 106 13.94 0.66 -9.51
N ASP A 107 15.08 -0.02 -9.66
CA ASP A 107 15.16 -1.49 -9.65
C ASP A 107 14.60 -2.14 -8.37
N TYR A 108 14.36 -1.36 -7.32
CA TYR A 108 13.79 -1.87 -6.07
C TYR A 108 12.28 -1.74 -5.98
N LEU A 109 11.65 -0.99 -6.88
CA LEU A 109 10.20 -0.80 -6.87
C LEU A 109 9.46 -2.12 -7.01
N ILE A 110 10.00 -3.04 -7.81
CA ILE A 110 9.49 -4.42 -7.93
C ILE A 110 9.44 -5.12 -6.56
N TYR A 111 10.54 -5.12 -5.81
CA TYR A 111 10.64 -5.80 -4.53
C TYR A 111 9.66 -5.20 -3.51
N VAL A 112 9.46 -3.87 -3.56
CA VAL A 112 8.49 -3.19 -2.71
C VAL A 112 7.05 -3.58 -3.11
N CYS A 113 6.72 -3.65 -4.40
CA CYS A 113 5.41 -4.11 -4.87
C CYS A 113 5.13 -5.54 -4.39
N ILE A 114 6.09 -6.46 -4.58
CA ILE A 114 5.98 -7.85 -4.13
C ILE A 114 5.80 -7.91 -2.62
N TYR A 115 6.64 -7.19 -1.85
CA TYR A 115 6.52 -7.15 -0.40
C TYR A 115 5.13 -6.69 0.07
N ILE A 116 4.58 -5.67 -0.58
CA ILE A 116 3.25 -5.15 -0.28
C ILE A 116 2.18 -6.18 -0.63
N HIS A 117 2.23 -6.80 -1.81
CA HIS A 117 1.22 -7.79 -2.21
C HIS A 117 1.29 -9.08 -1.41
N LEU A 118 2.46 -9.49 -0.93
CA LEU A 118 2.63 -10.65 -0.06
C LEU A 118 2.13 -10.44 1.37
N ASN A 119 1.79 -9.20 1.75
CA ASN A 119 1.42 -8.85 3.10
C ASN A 119 0.27 -9.70 3.70
N PRO A 120 -0.83 -10.02 2.99
CA PRO A 120 -1.90 -10.86 3.52
C PRO A 120 -1.43 -12.27 3.89
N ILE A 121 -0.60 -12.91 3.04
CA ILE A 121 0.00 -14.23 3.34
C ILE A 121 0.95 -14.13 4.54
N LYS A 122 1.81 -13.11 4.56
CA LYS A 122 2.86 -12.98 5.58
C LYS A 122 2.31 -12.67 6.97
N HIS A 123 1.08 -12.15 7.03
CA HIS A 123 0.33 -11.95 8.27
C HIS A 123 -0.70 -13.04 8.55
N GLY A 124 -0.72 -14.13 7.78
CA GLY A 124 -1.60 -15.28 8.01
C GLY A 124 -3.08 -14.99 7.76
N ILE A 125 -3.41 -13.96 6.97
CA ILE A 125 -4.80 -13.60 6.64
C ILE A 125 -5.38 -14.59 5.60
N VAL A 126 -4.57 -14.99 4.64
CA VAL A 126 -4.93 -15.97 3.59
C VAL A 126 -3.74 -16.87 3.26
N ASN A 127 -4.01 -18.05 2.71
CA ASN A 127 -2.97 -18.95 2.18
C ASN A 127 -2.70 -18.70 0.68
N ASN A 128 -3.67 -18.15 -0.03
CA ASN A 128 -3.57 -17.79 -1.44
C ASN A 128 -3.87 -16.29 -1.61
N LEU A 129 -3.05 -15.57 -2.39
CA LEU A 129 -3.26 -14.14 -2.65
C LEU A 129 -4.59 -13.87 -3.37
N LEU A 130 -5.10 -14.84 -4.14
CA LEU A 130 -6.39 -14.76 -4.82
C LEU A 130 -7.58 -14.75 -3.85
N ASP A 131 -7.36 -15.08 -2.57
CA ASP A 131 -8.40 -15.03 -1.54
C ASP A 131 -8.48 -13.65 -0.85
N TRP A 132 -7.62 -12.69 -1.21
CA TRP A 132 -7.57 -11.36 -0.58
C TRP A 132 -7.69 -10.21 -1.57
N GLU A 133 -8.92 -9.74 -1.76
CA GLU A 133 -9.25 -8.72 -2.75
C GLU A 133 -8.85 -7.29 -2.37
N PHE A 134 -8.52 -7.03 -1.10
CA PHE A 134 -8.15 -5.69 -0.61
C PHE A 134 -6.67 -5.36 -0.81
N SER A 135 -6.14 -5.81 -1.94
CA SER A 135 -4.87 -5.42 -2.52
C SER A 135 -5.08 -5.10 -3.99
N ASN A 136 -4.15 -4.39 -4.64
CA ASN A 136 -4.17 -4.30 -6.11
C ASN A 136 -3.36 -5.38 -6.82
N TYR A 137 -3.08 -6.51 -6.15
CA TYR A 137 -2.43 -7.64 -6.79
C TYR A 137 -3.24 -8.13 -8.01
N PHE A 138 -4.57 -8.13 -7.93
CA PHE A 138 -5.44 -8.58 -9.02
C PHE A 138 -5.30 -7.72 -10.28
N GLU A 139 -5.08 -6.42 -10.14
CA GLU A 139 -4.78 -5.53 -11.26
C GLU A 139 -3.42 -5.83 -11.87
N PHE A 140 -2.41 -6.11 -11.03
CA PHE A 140 -1.06 -6.45 -11.49
C PHE A 140 -1.06 -7.76 -12.29
N ILE A 141 -1.83 -8.76 -11.86
CA ILE A 141 -1.93 -10.06 -12.56
C ILE A 141 -3.03 -10.10 -13.64
N GLY A 142 -3.71 -8.98 -13.90
CA GLY A 142 -4.69 -8.88 -14.97
C GLY A 142 -6.04 -9.56 -14.70
N VAL A 143 -6.34 -9.92 -13.46
CA VAL A 143 -7.62 -10.53 -13.04
C VAL A 143 -8.71 -9.48 -12.81
N ARG A 144 -8.33 -8.25 -12.43
CA ARG A 144 -9.27 -7.14 -12.16
C ARG A 144 -8.88 -5.89 -12.93
N ASN A 145 -9.87 -5.16 -13.46
CA ASN A 145 -9.67 -3.86 -14.09
C ASN A 145 -10.05 -2.71 -13.14
N GLY A 146 -9.28 -2.55 -12.06
CA GLY A 146 -9.50 -1.50 -11.07
C GLY A 146 -8.91 -0.15 -11.45
N SER A 147 -9.46 0.92 -10.86
CA SER A 147 -9.05 2.30 -11.16
C SER A 147 -7.95 2.87 -10.24
N ILE A 148 -7.47 2.09 -9.27
CA ILE A 148 -6.41 2.49 -8.32
C ILE A 148 -5.18 1.64 -8.65
N PHE A 149 -4.64 1.86 -9.85
CA PHE A 149 -3.57 1.09 -10.42
C PHE A 149 -2.89 1.91 -11.53
N ASP A 150 -1.57 2.00 -11.48
CA ASP A 150 -0.77 2.60 -12.55
C ASP A 150 -0.32 1.50 -13.52
N ARG A 151 -1.10 1.33 -14.60
CA ARG A 151 -0.85 0.32 -15.64
C ARG A 151 0.43 0.61 -16.42
N GLU A 152 0.70 1.88 -16.72
CA GLU A 152 1.92 2.28 -17.44
C GLU A 152 3.14 1.95 -16.60
N PHE A 153 3.09 2.24 -15.30
CA PHE A 153 4.14 1.85 -14.36
C PHE A 153 4.37 0.33 -14.38
N MET A 154 3.31 -0.46 -14.26
CA MET A 154 3.41 -1.93 -14.25
C MET A 154 4.09 -2.46 -15.52
N ILE A 155 3.66 -1.98 -16.69
CA ILE A 155 4.24 -2.42 -17.97
C ILE A 155 5.69 -1.96 -18.10
N ASN A 156 5.99 -0.70 -17.81
CA ASN A 156 7.33 -0.13 -18.00
C ASN A 156 8.37 -0.73 -17.05
N ASN A 157 7.96 -1.16 -15.85
CA ASN A 157 8.89 -1.69 -14.84
C ASN A 157 8.92 -3.23 -14.82
N PHE A 158 7.81 -3.89 -15.17
CA PHE A 158 7.63 -5.33 -14.95
C PHE A 158 7.25 -6.11 -16.22
N GLY A 159 7.08 -5.43 -17.35
CA GLY A 159 6.74 -6.02 -18.64
C GLY A 159 5.26 -6.39 -18.74
N ASP A 160 4.87 -7.50 -18.09
CA ASP A 160 3.49 -7.99 -18.15
C ASP A 160 3.03 -8.66 -16.84
N SER A 161 1.72 -8.91 -16.78
CA SER A 161 1.05 -9.55 -15.66
C SER A 161 1.56 -10.97 -15.36
N LYS A 162 2.00 -11.73 -16.38
CA LYS A 162 2.49 -13.11 -16.20
C LYS A 162 3.86 -13.11 -15.54
N THR A 163 4.73 -12.23 -16.00
CA THR A 163 6.09 -12.02 -15.49
C THR A 163 6.03 -11.56 -14.03
N TYR A 164 5.18 -10.58 -13.74
CA TYR A 164 4.96 -10.14 -12.36
C TYR A 164 4.45 -11.27 -11.46
N ASN A 165 3.46 -12.03 -11.93
CA ASN A 165 2.93 -13.16 -11.17
C ASN A 165 4.01 -14.20 -10.84
N LYS A 166 4.85 -14.54 -11.82
CA LYS A 166 5.96 -15.47 -11.65
C LYS A 166 6.93 -15.00 -10.56
N TRP A 167 7.30 -13.71 -10.56
CA TRP A 167 8.18 -13.17 -9.52
C TRP A 167 7.56 -13.24 -8.12
N VAL A 168 6.24 -13.02 -8.01
CA VAL A 168 5.52 -13.19 -6.74
C VAL A 168 5.52 -14.64 -6.27
N GLU A 169 5.29 -15.60 -7.17
CA GLU A 169 5.35 -17.05 -6.88
C GLU A 169 6.76 -17.49 -6.46
N ASP A 170 7.79 -17.09 -7.21
CA ASP A 170 9.20 -17.37 -6.90
C ASP A 170 9.58 -16.79 -5.51
N SER A 171 9.05 -15.61 -5.18
CA SER A 171 9.25 -14.96 -3.86
C SER A 171 8.57 -15.69 -2.71
N LEU A 172 7.45 -16.36 -2.98
CA LEU A 172 6.76 -17.20 -2.00
C LEU A 172 7.51 -18.50 -1.76
N ALA A 173 8.04 -19.11 -2.83
CA ALA A 173 8.82 -20.34 -2.77
C ALA A 173 10.18 -20.15 -2.06
N ASN A 174 10.82 -18.99 -2.23
CA ASN A 174 12.15 -18.71 -1.68
C ASN A 174 12.07 -17.79 -0.44
N LYS A 175 12.14 -18.38 0.75
CA LYS A 175 12.11 -17.64 2.03
C LYS A 175 13.26 -16.63 2.16
N ASP A 176 14.46 -16.97 1.70
CA ASP A 176 15.63 -16.10 1.82
C ASP A 176 15.50 -14.85 0.94
N TYR A 177 14.98 -15.03 -0.27
CA TYR A 177 14.68 -13.92 -1.17
C TYR A 177 13.72 -12.91 -0.54
N TYR A 178 12.58 -13.39 0.02
CA TYR A 178 11.65 -12.52 0.73
C TYR A 178 12.30 -11.84 1.95
N ASN A 179 13.08 -12.57 2.73
CA ASN A 179 13.75 -12.02 3.91
C ASN A 179 14.76 -10.92 3.54
N ASN A 180 15.45 -11.08 2.41
CA ASN A 180 16.36 -10.05 1.87
C ASN A 180 15.59 -8.79 1.47
N ILE A 181 14.46 -8.93 0.79
CA ILE A 181 13.56 -7.80 0.45
C ILE A 181 13.09 -7.09 1.72
N LYS A 182 12.59 -7.85 2.71
CA LYS A 182 12.11 -7.30 3.97
C LYS A 182 13.21 -6.55 4.72
N LYS A 183 14.41 -7.14 4.81
CA LYS A 183 15.59 -6.54 5.45
C LYS A 183 15.97 -5.23 4.73
N TYR A 184 15.95 -5.22 3.41
CA TYR A 184 16.20 -4.01 2.62
C TYR A 184 15.17 -2.91 2.92
N ILE A 185 13.87 -3.21 2.84
CA ILE A 185 12.79 -2.24 3.08
C ILE A 185 12.88 -1.66 4.49
N HIS A 186 13.24 -2.48 5.48
CA HIS A 186 13.43 -2.02 6.86
C HIS A 186 14.67 -1.13 7.03
N ASN A 187 15.73 -1.38 6.24
CA ASN A 187 16.98 -0.62 6.24
C ASN A 187 16.94 0.65 5.40
N LEU A 188 15.90 0.86 4.58
CA LEU A 188 15.69 2.13 3.89
C LEU A 188 15.66 3.25 4.92
N ARG A 189 16.56 4.21 4.76
CA ARG A 189 16.65 5.38 5.64
C ARG A 189 15.48 6.31 5.39
N ILE A 190 15.01 6.93 6.47
CA ILE A 190 14.23 8.16 6.39
C ILE A 190 15.24 9.23 6.00
N PRO A 191 15.11 9.91 4.85
CA PRO A 191 15.93 11.09 4.56
C PRO A 191 15.75 12.17 5.63
#